data_AF-A0A417K2M9-F1
#
_entry.id   AF-A0A417K2M9-F1
#
_cell.length_a   1.000
_cell.length_b   1.000
_cell.length_c   1.000
_cell.angle_alpha   90.00
_cell.angle_beta   90.00
_cell.angle_gamma   90.00
#
_symmetry.space_group_name_H-M   'P 1'
#
loop_
_entity.id
_entity.type
_entity.pdbx_description
1 polymer ?
#
loop_
_entity_poly.entity_id
_entity_poly.type
_entity_poly.pdbx_seq_one_letter_code
_entity_poly.pdbx_strand_id
1 'polypeptide(L)'
;MLSAFTFAACGKKSPSSPESTNSETTTAEPTTEENTEKDTTEEEKPVATATSEESTKEQTKTTTATKKDEQAKPKSATGTYNGFADTSSVEIEMSDGSYQTFMVNDEDLVNKLNDMDEGTKITFTYGAVEGQANMEILSIE
;
A
#
# COMPACT_ATOMS: atom_id res chain seq x y z
N MET A 1 -68.73 3.06 2.98
CA MET A 1 -67.94 2.86 4.22
C MET A 1 -66.71 3.72 4.12
N LEU A 2 -66.58 4.61 5.09
CA LEU A 2 -65.63 5.71 5.18
C LEU A 2 -64.37 5.22 5.93
N SER A 3 -63.18 5.49 5.41
CA SER A 3 -62.00 5.62 6.28
C SER A 3 -60.88 6.36 5.58
N ALA A 4 -60.88 7.67 5.81
CA ALA A 4 -59.71 8.52 5.69
C ALA A 4 -58.93 8.45 7.01
N PHE A 5 -57.61 8.33 6.94
CA PHE A 5 -56.73 8.64 8.08
C PHE A 5 -55.73 9.71 7.67
N THR A 6 -55.68 10.72 8.53
CA THR A 6 -55.11 12.06 8.37
C THR A 6 -53.65 12.09 8.76
N PHE A 7 -52.81 12.77 7.98
CA PHE A 7 -51.47 13.22 8.40
C PHE A 7 -51.59 14.53 9.18
N ALA A 8 -51.18 14.53 10.46
CA ALA A 8 -50.77 15.73 11.18
C ALA A 8 -50.05 15.38 12.49
N ALA A 9 -48.74 15.62 12.54
CA ALA A 9 -48.05 15.92 13.79
C ALA A 9 -47.00 17.00 13.52
N CYS A 10 -47.39 18.24 13.80
CA CYS A 10 -46.54 19.42 13.84
C CYS A 10 -45.86 19.47 15.22
N GLY A 11 -44.55 19.66 15.30
CA GLY A 11 -43.83 19.53 16.57
C GLY A 11 -42.41 20.10 16.65
N LYS A 12 -42.30 21.44 16.51
CA LYS A 12 -41.39 22.34 17.24
C LYS A 12 -39.85 22.11 17.19
N LYS A 13 -39.20 22.92 16.35
CA LYS A 13 -38.15 23.91 16.68
C LYS A 13 -37.50 23.78 18.07
N SER A 14 -36.25 23.29 18.13
CA SER A 14 -35.33 23.49 19.26
C SER A 14 -34.43 24.70 19.02
N PRO A 15 -34.35 25.66 19.95
CA PRO A 15 -33.18 26.53 20.09
C PRO A 15 -32.42 26.23 21.40
N SER A 16 -31.09 26.23 21.27
CA SER A 16 -30.04 26.44 22.28
C SER A 16 -29.97 25.56 23.52
N SER A 17 -28.76 25.00 23.76
CA SER A 17 -27.90 25.23 24.95
C SER A 17 -26.69 24.27 24.90
N PRO A 18 -25.60 24.44 25.67
CA PRO A 18 -24.71 25.60 25.78
C PRO A 18 -23.22 25.24 25.56
N GLU A 19 -22.42 26.28 25.37
CA GLU A 19 -20.97 26.33 25.56
C GLU A 19 -20.55 25.58 26.84
N SER A 20 -19.69 24.57 26.71
CA SER A 20 -19.06 23.89 27.84
C SER A 20 -17.62 24.33 27.96
N THR A 21 -17.42 25.37 28.75
CA THR A 21 -16.15 25.70 29.39
C THR A 21 -16.08 24.92 30.69
N ASN A 22 -15.17 23.95 30.82
CA ASN A 22 -14.38 23.81 32.05
C ASN A 22 -13.19 22.85 31.93
N SER A 23 -12.05 23.32 32.45
CA SER A 23 -11.01 22.58 33.16
C SER A 23 -10.18 21.51 32.42
N GLU A 24 -9.15 21.93 31.68
CA GLU A 24 -7.90 21.16 31.66
C GLU A 24 -7.01 21.61 32.82
N THR A 25 -6.95 20.77 33.85
CA THR A 25 -5.92 20.82 34.89
C THR A 25 -4.85 19.80 34.51
N THR A 26 -3.73 20.25 33.97
CA THR A 26 -2.51 19.44 33.83
C THR A 26 -1.47 20.02 34.78
N THR A 27 -1.47 19.50 36.01
CA THR A 27 -0.39 19.69 36.96
C THR A 27 0.64 18.60 36.70
N ALA A 28 1.86 19.04 36.40
CA ALA A 28 3.04 18.21 36.28
C ALA A 28 3.44 17.62 37.64
N GLU A 29 3.75 16.33 37.65
CA GLU A 29 4.56 15.69 38.67
C GLU A 29 5.69 14.92 37.97
N PRO A 30 6.97 15.27 38.21
CA PRO A 30 8.08 14.38 37.95
C PRO A 30 8.74 13.96 39.29
N THR A 31 8.75 12.67 39.60
CA THR A 31 9.59 12.06 40.65
C THR A 31 9.75 10.58 40.29
N THR A 32 10.87 10.19 39.68
CA THR A 32 12.09 9.61 40.29
C THR A 32 12.01 8.09 40.52
N GLU A 33 12.80 7.38 39.71
CA GLU A 33 13.59 6.17 39.94
C GLU A 33 12.96 4.93 40.61
N GLU A 34 12.95 3.81 39.87
CA GLU A 34 13.58 2.58 40.40
C GLU A 34 14.19 1.78 39.23
N ASN A 35 15.53 1.74 39.24
CA ASN A 35 16.34 0.78 38.51
C ASN A 35 16.49 -0.43 39.44
N THR A 36 15.89 -1.57 39.06
CA THR A 36 16.23 -2.86 39.67
C THR A 36 16.41 -3.88 38.55
N GLU A 37 17.68 -4.08 38.21
CA GLU A 37 18.25 -5.26 37.58
C GLU A 37 17.69 -6.54 38.23
N LYS A 38 17.12 -7.43 37.42
CA LYS A 38 17.00 -8.84 37.79
C LYS A 38 17.37 -9.71 36.60
N ASP A 39 18.66 -10.05 36.57
CA ASP A 39 19.17 -11.26 35.97
C ASP A 39 18.39 -12.47 36.49
N THR A 40 17.78 -13.24 35.59
CA THR A 40 17.41 -14.62 35.85
C THR A 40 17.56 -15.38 34.54
N THR A 41 18.75 -15.92 34.38
CA THR A 41 19.03 -17.08 33.53
C THR A 41 18.22 -18.28 34.02
N GLU A 42 17.33 -18.86 33.20
CA GLU A 42 17.03 -20.30 33.27
C GLU A 42 16.39 -20.85 31.98
N GLU A 43 17.04 -21.90 31.49
CA GLU A 43 16.59 -23.01 30.63
C GLU A 43 15.87 -22.75 29.30
N GLU A 44 16.72 -22.80 28.28
CA GLU A 44 16.49 -23.35 26.94
C GLU A 44 15.57 -24.59 26.94
N LYS A 45 14.37 -24.44 26.38
CA LYS A 45 13.58 -25.55 25.83
C LYS A 45 13.50 -25.35 24.32
N PRO A 46 14.02 -26.27 23.48
CA PRO A 46 13.82 -26.17 22.05
C PRO A 46 12.36 -26.50 21.74
N VAL A 47 11.56 -25.47 21.49
CA VAL A 47 10.26 -25.65 20.82
C VAL A 47 10.58 -25.86 19.35
N ALA A 48 10.66 -27.13 18.96
CA ALA A 48 10.70 -27.55 17.57
C ALA A 48 9.35 -27.22 16.90
N THR A 49 9.17 -25.96 16.49
CA THR A 49 8.22 -25.60 15.44
C THR A 49 8.93 -25.74 14.10
N ALA A 50 8.87 -26.95 13.55
CA ALA A 50 9.15 -27.21 12.16
C ALA A 50 8.04 -26.57 11.30
N THR A 51 8.20 -25.29 10.98
CA THR A 51 7.63 -24.71 9.76
C THR A 51 8.81 -24.30 8.90
N SER A 52 9.50 -25.31 8.39
CA SER A 52 10.29 -25.16 7.18
C SER A 52 9.33 -25.29 6.01
N GLU A 53 8.55 -24.24 5.75
CA GLU A 53 8.20 -23.94 4.37
C GLU A 53 9.49 -23.46 3.71
N GLU A 54 10.34 -24.44 3.40
CA GLU A 54 11.36 -24.31 2.37
C GLU A 54 10.59 -24.09 1.07
N SER A 55 10.12 -22.86 0.86
CA SER A 55 9.97 -22.33 -0.49
C SER A 55 11.39 -22.33 -1.04
N THR A 56 11.76 -23.45 -1.66
CA THR A 56 12.88 -23.56 -2.56
C THR A 56 12.64 -22.50 -3.63
N LYS A 57 13.10 -21.28 -3.35
CA LYS A 57 13.18 -20.18 -4.31
C LYS A 57 14.28 -20.65 -5.25
N GLU A 58 13.86 -21.44 -6.23
CA GLU A 58 14.61 -21.76 -7.42
C GLU A 58 15.36 -20.48 -7.76
N GLN A 59 16.69 -20.49 -7.60
CA GLN A 59 17.52 -19.37 -8.00
C GLN A 59 17.47 -19.35 -9.51
N THR A 60 16.35 -18.87 -10.05
CA THR A 60 16.21 -18.48 -11.44
C THR A 60 17.32 -17.47 -11.63
N LYS A 61 18.32 -17.87 -12.40
CA LYS A 61 19.44 -17.01 -12.77
C LYS A 61 18.83 -15.85 -13.57
N THR A 62 18.44 -14.79 -12.87
CA THR A 62 17.81 -13.62 -13.47
C THR A 62 18.82 -13.02 -14.43
N THR A 63 18.63 -13.32 -15.71
CA THR A 63 19.51 -12.82 -16.77
C THR A 63 19.07 -11.39 -17.06
N THR A 64 20.00 -10.46 -16.93
CA THR A 64 19.75 -9.04 -17.21
C THR A 64 19.54 -8.83 -18.70
N ALA A 65 18.72 -7.84 -19.06
CA ALA A 65 18.48 -7.46 -20.45
C ALA A 65 19.76 -6.98 -21.16
N THR A 66 19.84 -7.24 -22.46
CA THR A 66 20.94 -6.83 -23.33
C THR A 66 20.60 -5.53 -24.07
N LYS A 67 21.62 -4.87 -24.67
CA LYS A 67 21.40 -3.73 -25.60
C LYS A 67 20.39 -3.99 -26.70
N LYS A 68 20.29 -5.25 -27.14
CA LYS A 68 19.35 -5.65 -28.19
C LYS A 68 17.92 -5.66 -27.69
N ASP A 69 17.72 -6.02 -26.43
CA ASP A 69 16.39 -6.08 -25.81
C ASP A 69 15.85 -4.67 -25.54
N GLU A 70 16.71 -3.73 -25.13
CA GLU A 70 16.35 -2.31 -24.96
C GLU A 70 15.95 -1.65 -26.29
N GLN A 71 16.60 -2.01 -27.39
CA GLN A 71 16.25 -1.53 -28.73
C GLN A 71 14.99 -2.17 -29.32
N ALA A 72 14.39 -3.16 -28.64
CA ALA A 72 13.16 -3.75 -29.10
C ALA A 72 12.00 -2.75 -28.98
N LYS A 73 10.98 -2.92 -29.83
CA LYS A 73 9.77 -2.10 -29.75
C LYS A 73 9.12 -2.27 -28.37
N PRO A 74 8.74 -1.18 -27.68
CA PRO A 74 7.98 -1.25 -26.44
C PRO A 74 6.73 -2.13 -26.59
N LYS A 75 6.43 -2.89 -25.54
CA LYS A 75 5.22 -3.70 -25.45
C LYS A 75 4.11 -2.85 -24.84
N SER A 76 2.87 -3.09 -25.22
CA SER A 76 1.70 -2.46 -24.60
C SER A 76 0.95 -3.50 -23.76
N ALA A 77 0.46 -3.10 -22.59
CA ALA A 77 -0.38 -3.92 -21.74
C ALA A 77 -1.45 -3.08 -21.02
N THR A 78 -2.45 -3.79 -20.50
CA THR A 78 -3.42 -3.23 -19.55
C THR A 78 -3.27 -4.00 -18.25
N GLY A 79 -3.32 -3.29 -17.14
CA GLY A 79 -3.27 -3.88 -15.80
C GLY A 79 -3.95 -2.99 -14.77
N THR A 80 -4.04 -3.48 -13.55
CA THR A 80 -4.51 -2.73 -12.38
C THR A 80 -3.29 -2.25 -11.60
N TYR A 81 -3.16 -0.95 -11.41
CA TYR A 81 -2.10 -0.33 -10.60
C TYR A 81 -2.34 -0.60 -9.11
N ASN A 82 -1.36 -1.20 -8.42
CA ASN A 82 -1.45 -1.58 -7.01
C ASN A 82 -0.53 -0.75 -6.10
N GLY A 83 0.01 0.36 -6.59
CA GLY A 83 0.90 1.23 -5.82
C GLY A 83 2.38 1.04 -6.13
N PHE A 84 3.19 1.81 -5.41
CA PHE A 84 4.65 1.73 -5.47
C PHE A 84 5.17 0.64 -4.52
N ALA A 85 5.99 -0.28 -5.03
CA ALA A 85 6.74 -1.24 -4.20
C ALA A 85 7.98 -0.59 -3.56
N ASP A 86 8.58 0.38 -4.27
CA ASP A 86 9.66 1.24 -3.78
C ASP A 86 9.60 2.61 -4.50
N THR A 87 10.56 3.49 -4.26
CA THR A 87 10.57 4.85 -4.83
C THR A 87 10.67 4.91 -6.37
N SER A 88 11.01 3.79 -7.01
CA SER A 88 11.33 3.66 -8.43
C SER A 88 10.65 2.46 -9.08
N SER A 89 9.73 1.79 -8.38
CA SER A 89 9.04 0.63 -8.93
C SER A 89 7.59 0.53 -8.47
N VAL A 90 6.73 0.08 -9.39
CA VAL A 90 5.29 -0.08 -9.15
C VAL A 90 4.85 -1.51 -9.39
N GLU A 91 3.84 -1.94 -8.64
CA GLU A 91 3.22 -3.24 -8.81
C GLU A 91 1.98 -3.13 -9.69
N ILE A 92 1.92 -3.93 -10.74
CA ILE A 92 0.77 -4.01 -11.64
C ILE A 92 0.24 -5.44 -11.61
N GLU A 93 -1.06 -5.59 -11.34
CA GLU A 93 -1.78 -6.82 -11.64
C GLU A 93 -2.13 -6.81 -13.12
N MET A 94 -1.44 -7.64 -13.89
CA MET A 94 -1.65 -7.80 -15.33
C MET A 94 -3.05 -8.39 -15.60
N SER A 95 -3.54 -8.22 -16.84
CA SER A 95 -4.87 -8.72 -17.22
C SER A 95 -5.05 -10.24 -17.14
N ASP A 96 -3.96 -11.01 -17.08
CA ASP A 96 -3.96 -12.45 -16.84
C ASP A 96 -3.96 -12.85 -15.34
N GLY A 97 -4.03 -11.85 -14.45
CA GLY A 97 -4.01 -12.02 -12.99
C GLY A 97 -2.61 -12.21 -12.40
N SER A 98 -1.55 -12.14 -13.20
CA SER A 98 -0.18 -12.15 -12.70
C SER A 98 0.22 -10.79 -12.12
N TYR A 99 1.02 -10.81 -11.06
CA TYR A 99 1.59 -9.58 -10.48
C TYR A 99 3.00 -9.40 -11.03
N GLN A 100 3.28 -8.20 -11.54
CA GLN A 100 4.58 -7.83 -12.09
C GLN A 100 5.00 -6.48 -11.54
N THR A 101 6.22 -6.40 -11.03
CA THR A 101 6.88 -5.14 -10.67
C THR A 101 7.56 -4.55 -11.88
N PHE A 102 7.31 -3.27 -12.16
CA PHE A 102 7.97 -2.51 -13.22
C PHE A 102 8.76 -1.35 -12.63
N MET A 103 9.91 -1.06 -13.21
CA MET A 103 10.65 0.16 -12.92
C MET A 103 9.93 1.37 -13.52
N VAL A 104 10.06 2.52 -12.86
CA VAL A 104 9.57 3.82 -13.35
C VAL A 104 10.66 4.84 -13.06
N ASN A 105 11.42 5.25 -14.08
CA ASN A 105 12.48 6.24 -13.91
C ASN A 105 12.08 7.64 -14.40
N ASP A 106 11.02 7.75 -15.21
CA ASP A 106 10.51 9.03 -15.69
C ASP A 106 9.74 9.75 -14.56
N GLU A 107 10.18 10.96 -14.20
CA GLU A 107 9.59 11.75 -13.11
C GLU A 107 8.11 12.11 -13.37
N ASP A 108 7.73 12.38 -14.62
CA ASP A 108 6.35 12.70 -14.97
C ASP A 108 5.46 11.47 -14.79
N LEU A 109 5.96 10.28 -15.11
CA LEU A 109 5.26 9.02 -14.82
C LEU A 109 5.16 8.75 -13.32
N VAL A 110 6.23 8.98 -12.56
CA VAL A 110 6.21 8.83 -11.09
C VAL A 110 5.16 9.75 -10.48
N ASN A 111 5.12 11.02 -10.88
CA ASN A 111 4.12 11.97 -10.39
C ASN A 111 2.70 11.55 -10.81
N LYS A 112 2.50 11.17 -12.07
CA LYS A 112 1.21 10.69 -12.58
C LYS A 112 0.71 9.48 -11.80
N LEU A 113 1.59 8.53 -11.46
CA LEU A 113 1.23 7.34 -10.67
C LEU A 113 0.99 7.63 -9.19
N ASN A 114 1.68 8.61 -8.60
CA ASN A 114 1.42 9.06 -7.22
C ASN A 114 0.04 9.73 -7.08
N ASP A 115 -0.42 10.40 -8.13
CA ASP A 115 -1.74 11.04 -8.17
C ASP A 115 -2.89 10.06 -8.49
N MET A 116 -2.57 8.81 -8.86
CA MET A 116 -3.57 7.78 -9.12
C MET A 116 -3.91 6.98 -7.85
N ASP A 117 -5.19 6.65 -7.71
CA ASP A 117 -5.63 5.71 -6.69
C ASP A 117 -5.18 4.28 -7.00
N GLU A 118 -4.72 3.55 -5.99
CA GLU A 118 -4.53 2.10 -6.08
C GLU A 118 -5.84 1.41 -6.50
N GLY A 119 -5.75 0.36 -7.31
CA GLY A 119 -6.88 -0.29 -7.96
C GLY A 119 -7.29 0.34 -9.29
N THR A 120 -6.63 1.41 -9.74
CA THR A 120 -6.92 2.04 -11.04
C THR A 120 -6.45 1.16 -12.19
N LYS A 121 -7.33 0.93 -13.19
CA LYS A 121 -6.93 0.27 -14.43
C LYS A 121 -6.17 1.23 -15.33
N ILE A 122 -4.97 0.82 -15.75
CA ILE A 122 -4.10 1.59 -16.62
C ILE A 122 -3.79 0.82 -17.90
N THR A 123 -3.64 1.56 -19.01
CA THR A 123 -2.99 1.06 -20.23
C THR A 123 -1.62 1.72 -20.32
N PHE A 124 -0.59 0.92 -20.53
CA PHE A 124 0.79 1.39 -20.45
C PHE A 124 1.67 0.71 -21.49
N THR A 125 2.80 1.36 -21.80
CA THR A 125 3.88 0.74 -22.57
C THR A 125 5.09 0.48 -21.69
N TYR A 126 5.79 -0.62 -21.96
CA TYR A 126 6.95 -1.04 -21.17
C TYR A 126 8.04 -1.68 -22.05
N GLY A 127 9.28 -1.52 -21.61
CA GLY A 127 10.48 -1.95 -22.33
C GLY A 127 11.51 -2.59 -21.42
N ALA A 128 12.48 -3.29 -22.01
CA ALA A 128 13.65 -3.73 -21.26
C ALA A 128 14.66 -2.59 -21.18
N VAL A 129 15.47 -2.56 -20.12
CA VAL A 129 16.56 -1.59 -19.94
C VAL A 129 17.87 -2.38 -19.81
N GLU A 130 18.89 -2.03 -20.59
CA GLU A 130 20.17 -2.73 -20.58
C GLU A 130 20.72 -2.87 -19.16
N GLY A 131 21.09 -4.10 -18.78
CA GLY A 131 21.65 -4.38 -17.47
C GLY A 131 20.62 -4.49 -16.35
N GLN A 132 19.34 -4.23 -16.62
CA GLN A 132 18.24 -4.46 -15.67
C GLN A 132 17.57 -5.81 -15.88
N ALA A 133 17.11 -6.39 -14.78
CA ALA A 133 16.30 -7.60 -14.78
C ALA A 133 14.81 -7.29 -15.01
N ASN A 134 14.34 -6.21 -14.38
CA ASN A 134 12.96 -5.77 -14.45
C ASN A 134 12.76 -4.91 -15.70
N MET A 135 11.53 -4.89 -16.20
CA MET A 135 11.12 -4.01 -17.30
C MET A 135 10.72 -2.63 -16.75
N GLU A 136 10.82 -1.61 -17.59
CA GLU A 136 10.47 -0.22 -17.25
C GLU A 136 9.16 0.18 -17.93
N ILE A 137 8.28 0.89 -17.21
CA ILE A 137 7.14 1.60 -17.80
C ILE A 137 7.66 2.85 -18.50
N LEU A 138 7.34 2.96 -19.79
CA LEU A 138 7.78 4.06 -20.66
C LEU A 138 6.66 5.08 -20.90
N SER A 139 5.39 4.68 -20.78
CA SER A 139 4.25 5.60 -20.86
C SER A 139 2.98 4.99 -20.28
N ILE A 140 2.05 5.85 -19.85
CA ILE A 140 0.69 5.48 -19.42
C ILE A 140 -0.29 6.36 -20.20
N GLU A 141 -1.35 5.76 -20.76
CA GLU A 141 -2.41 6.47 -21.51
C GLU A 141 -3.29 7.38 -20.64
#